data_AF-A0A377W5X1-F1
#
_entry.id   AF-A0A377W5X1-F1
#
_cell.length_a   1.000
_cell.length_b   1.000
_cell.length_c   1.000
_cell.angle_alpha   90.00
_cell.angle_beta   90.00
_cell.angle_gamma   90.00
#
_symmetry.space_group_name_H-M   'P 1'
#
loop_
_entity.id
_entity.type
_entity.pdbx_description
1 polymer ?
#
loop_
_entity_poly.entity_id
_entity_poly.type
_entity_poly.pdbx_seq_one_letter_code
_entity_poly.pdbx_strand_id
1 'polypeptide(L)'
;MIAMSAQIPPVGEARDDYAIFCDLAGRLGFGEAFSEGRDAGQWLRHLYEESRPRAQEEGIALPSFDDFWQQGVLEYSAPERPQIFLADFRADPQRYPLSTPSGKIELFSATVAGFGYRECPGHPWWDEQEAARQRQEAARWPLHLLSSQPRARLHSQYDHGSVSRATKIQGREPLWMHPSDAQARDIREGSVGESL
;
A
#
# COMPACT_ATOMS: atom_id res chain seq x y z
N MET A 1 -6.05 -16.80 -8.50
CA MET A 1 -7.18 -15.85 -8.67
C MET A 1 -8.34 -16.30 -7.81
N ILE A 2 -9.08 -15.38 -7.19
CA ILE A 2 -10.23 -15.68 -6.33
C ILE A 2 -11.43 -14.89 -6.85
N ALA A 3 -12.59 -15.53 -6.98
CA ALA A 3 -13.86 -14.86 -7.28
C ALA A 3 -14.44 -14.27 -5.98
N MET A 4 -14.42 -12.94 -5.87
CA MET A 4 -14.97 -12.22 -4.72
C MET A 4 -16.48 -12.01 -4.90
N SER A 5 -17.27 -13.07 -4.75
CA SER A 5 -18.72 -12.99 -4.84
C SER A 5 -19.35 -12.27 -3.65
N ALA A 6 -20.46 -11.57 -3.87
CA ALA A 6 -21.20 -10.90 -2.80
C ALA A 6 -21.73 -11.95 -1.80
N GLN A 7 -21.37 -11.79 -0.52
CA GLN A 7 -21.72 -12.74 0.53
C GLN A 7 -23.01 -12.37 1.27
N ILE A 8 -23.30 -11.07 1.37
CA ILE A 8 -24.51 -10.50 1.97
C ILE A 8 -24.98 -9.32 1.12
N PRO A 9 -26.27 -8.94 1.19
CA PRO A 9 -26.72 -7.67 0.60
C PRO A 9 -26.03 -6.47 1.29
N PRO A 10 -25.97 -5.30 0.62
CA PRO A 10 -25.45 -4.09 1.23
C PRO A 10 -26.15 -3.75 2.56
N VAL A 11 -25.38 -3.26 3.52
CA VAL A 11 -25.89 -2.92 4.85
C VAL A 11 -26.56 -1.55 4.83
N GLY A 12 -27.81 -1.47 5.25
CA GLY A 12 -28.57 -0.21 5.26
C GLY A 12 -28.75 0.35 3.84
N GLU A 13 -28.37 1.61 3.65
CA GLU A 13 -28.41 2.29 2.35
C GLU A 13 -27.03 2.33 1.66
N ALA A 14 -26.06 1.54 2.14
CA ALA A 14 -24.75 1.47 1.53
C ALA A 14 -24.87 0.98 0.07
N ARG A 15 -24.02 1.54 -0.79
CA ARG A 15 -23.91 1.19 -2.21
C ARG A 15 -22.43 0.99 -2.53
N ASP A 16 -22.14 0.14 -3.49
CA ASP A 16 -20.79 0.04 -4.03
C ASP A 16 -20.40 1.34 -4.76
N ASP A 17 -19.09 1.63 -4.76
CA ASP A 17 -18.55 2.86 -5.35
C ASP A 17 -18.90 2.98 -6.83
N TYR A 18 -18.92 1.86 -7.58
CA TYR A 18 -19.24 1.86 -9.00
C TYR A 18 -20.67 2.36 -9.25
N ALA A 19 -21.65 1.82 -8.53
CA ALA A 19 -23.03 2.29 -8.61
C ALA A 19 -23.19 3.76 -8.22
N ILE A 20 -22.45 4.22 -7.19
CA ILE A 20 -22.44 5.64 -6.78
C ILE A 20 -21.92 6.53 -7.92
N PHE A 21 -20.79 6.15 -8.53
CA PHE A 21 -20.19 6.92 -9.61
C PHE A 21 -20.99 6.84 -10.91
N CYS A 22 -21.66 5.73 -11.21
CA CYS A 22 -22.61 5.64 -12.33
C CYS A 22 -23.76 6.64 -12.19
N ASP A 23 -24.37 6.73 -11.00
CA ASP A 23 -25.45 7.69 -10.75
C ASP A 23 -24.97 9.14 -10.87
N LEU A 24 -23.78 9.42 -10.34
CA LEU A 24 -23.17 10.75 -10.44
C LEU A 24 -22.89 11.10 -11.90
N ALA A 25 -22.28 10.19 -12.66
CA ALA A 25 -22.00 10.38 -14.09
C ALA A 25 -23.29 10.58 -14.90
N GLY A 26 -24.37 9.85 -14.56
CA GLY A 26 -25.68 10.04 -15.15
C GLY A 26 -26.22 11.45 -14.92
N ARG A 27 -26.12 11.97 -13.69
CA ARG A 27 -26.53 13.36 -13.36
C ARG A 27 -25.67 14.42 -14.05
N LEU A 28 -24.41 14.11 -14.33
CA LEU A 28 -23.48 14.99 -15.04
C LEU A 28 -23.54 14.84 -16.57
N GLY A 29 -24.37 13.94 -17.10
CA GLY A 29 -24.62 13.79 -18.53
C GLY A 29 -23.61 12.93 -19.29
N PHE A 30 -22.74 12.17 -18.61
CA PHE A 30 -21.74 11.29 -19.25
C PHE A 30 -21.81 9.83 -18.78
N GLY A 31 -22.97 9.41 -18.23
CA GLY A 31 -23.16 8.06 -17.68
C GLY A 31 -22.86 6.91 -18.65
N GLU A 32 -23.25 7.03 -19.92
CA GLU A 32 -22.94 6.00 -20.94
C GLU A 32 -21.43 5.89 -21.19
N ALA A 33 -20.74 7.02 -21.30
CA ALA A 33 -19.29 7.04 -21.49
C ALA A 33 -18.54 6.51 -20.26
N PHE A 34 -19.05 6.78 -19.05
CA PHE A 34 -18.46 6.28 -17.81
C PHE A 34 -18.63 4.77 -17.63
N SER A 35 -19.85 4.27 -17.85
CA SER A 35 -20.18 2.85 -17.63
C SER A 35 -19.84 1.96 -18.82
N GLU A 36 -19.66 2.56 -20.00
CA GLU A 36 -19.64 1.88 -21.30
C GLU A 36 -20.81 0.89 -21.49
N GLY A 37 -21.96 1.20 -20.86
CA GLY A 37 -23.13 0.33 -20.87
C GLY A 37 -22.96 -0.99 -20.11
N ARG A 38 -21.93 -1.12 -19.26
CA ARG A 38 -21.67 -2.30 -18.43
C ARG A 38 -22.05 -2.08 -16.97
N ASP A 39 -22.66 -3.09 -16.36
CA ASP A 39 -22.73 -3.19 -14.90
C ASP A 39 -21.42 -3.79 -14.32
N ALA A 40 -21.32 -3.84 -12.99
CA ALA A 40 -20.14 -4.37 -12.31
C ALA A 40 -19.86 -5.84 -12.68
N GLY A 41 -20.88 -6.68 -12.85
CA GLY A 41 -20.72 -8.08 -13.23
C GLY A 41 -20.22 -8.24 -14.66
N GLN A 42 -20.72 -7.41 -15.58
CA GLN A 42 -20.27 -7.35 -16.96
C GLN A 42 -18.82 -6.84 -17.06
N TRP A 43 -18.41 -5.88 -16.21
CA TRP A 43 -17.01 -5.49 -16.09
C TRP A 43 -16.12 -6.63 -15.61
N LEU A 44 -16.54 -7.38 -14.58
CA LEU A 44 -15.77 -8.54 -14.10
C LEU A 44 -15.56 -9.59 -15.20
N ARG A 45 -16.61 -9.93 -15.96
CA ARG A 45 -16.50 -10.85 -17.09
C ARG A 45 -15.60 -10.29 -18.18
N HIS A 46 -15.77 -9.03 -18.56
CA HIS A 46 -14.97 -8.39 -19.59
C HIS A 46 -13.48 -8.42 -19.25
N LEU A 47 -13.11 -7.97 -18.06
CA LEU A 47 -11.71 -7.96 -17.58
C LEU A 47 -11.12 -9.37 -17.50
N TYR A 48 -11.93 -10.36 -17.09
CA TYR A 48 -11.50 -11.77 -17.09
C TYR A 48 -11.19 -12.25 -18.51
N GLU A 49 -12.12 -12.09 -19.46
CA GLU A 49 -11.94 -12.54 -20.83
C GLU A 49 -10.78 -11.83 -21.53
N GLU A 50 -10.58 -10.52 -21.27
CA GLU A 50 -9.41 -9.77 -21.77
C GLU A 50 -8.08 -10.27 -21.21
N SER A 51 -8.08 -10.86 -20.01
CA SER A 51 -6.86 -11.41 -19.40
C SER A 51 -6.44 -12.76 -19.99
N ARG A 52 -7.36 -13.51 -20.62
CA ARG A 52 -7.12 -14.88 -21.10
C ARG A 52 -6.04 -14.98 -22.17
N PRO A 53 -5.99 -14.12 -23.21
CA PRO A 53 -4.92 -14.18 -24.21
C PRO A 53 -3.53 -14.01 -23.59
N ARG A 54 -3.37 -13.05 -22.67
CA ARG A 54 -2.10 -12.80 -21.98
C ARG A 54 -1.71 -13.97 -21.08
N ALA A 55 -2.66 -14.52 -20.32
CA ALA A 55 -2.40 -15.70 -19.50
C ALA A 55 -1.96 -16.89 -20.37
N GLN A 56 -2.58 -17.08 -21.53
CA GLN A 56 -2.21 -18.12 -22.48
C GLN A 56 -0.78 -17.93 -23.03
N GLU A 57 -0.36 -16.70 -23.34
CA GLU A 57 1.03 -16.38 -23.73
C GLU A 57 2.04 -16.74 -22.65
N GLU A 58 1.64 -16.63 -21.38
CA GLU A 58 2.43 -17.02 -20.20
C GLU A 58 2.28 -18.52 -19.84
N GLY A 59 1.59 -19.31 -20.68
CA GLY A 59 1.38 -20.76 -20.47
C GLY A 59 0.35 -21.11 -19.39
N ILE A 60 -0.45 -20.15 -18.95
CA ILE A 60 -1.50 -20.31 -17.94
C ILE A 60 -2.85 -20.47 -18.64
N ALA A 61 -3.41 -21.68 -18.58
CA ALA A 61 -4.74 -21.96 -19.12
C ALA A 61 -5.84 -21.47 -18.15
N LEU A 62 -6.51 -20.38 -18.50
CA LEU A 62 -7.68 -19.90 -17.77
C LEU A 62 -8.96 -20.62 -18.28
N PRO A 63 -9.82 -21.15 -17.40
CA PRO A 63 -11.10 -21.75 -17.79
C PRO A 63 -12.08 -20.69 -18.36
N SER A 64 -13.31 -21.07 -18.67
CA SER A 64 -14.33 -20.05 -18.98
C SER A 64 -14.64 -19.22 -17.74
N PHE A 65 -15.12 -17.97 -17.91
CA PHE A 65 -15.55 -17.16 -16.77
C PHE A 65 -16.57 -17.89 -15.90
N ASP A 66 -17.54 -18.58 -16.51
CA ASP A 66 -18.60 -19.28 -15.78
C ASP A 66 -18.05 -20.43 -14.93
N ASP A 67 -17.12 -21.23 -15.49
CA ASP A 67 -16.46 -22.29 -14.75
C ASP A 67 -15.60 -21.73 -13.60
N PHE A 68 -14.84 -20.66 -13.84
CA PHE A 68 -14.07 -19.96 -12.81
C PHE A 68 -14.98 -19.43 -11.70
N TRP A 69 -16.08 -18.77 -12.07
CA TRP A 69 -17.00 -18.16 -11.13
C TRP A 69 -17.70 -19.21 -10.25
N GLN A 70 -18.02 -20.38 -10.82
CA GLN A 70 -18.57 -21.50 -10.07
C GLN A 70 -17.53 -22.15 -9.14
N GLN A 71 -16.28 -22.29 -9.58
CA GLN A 71 -15.20 -22.86 -8.78
C GLN A 71 -14.77 -21.93 -7.63
N GLY A 72 -14.90 -20.61 -7.81
CA GLY A 72 -14.60 -19.60 -6.81
C GLY A 72 -13.10 -19.31 -6.62
N VAL A 73 -12.23 -20.24 -6.99
CA VAL A 73 -10.78 -20.09 -6.93
C VAL A 73 -10.13 -20.77 -8.12
N LEU A 74 -9.08 -20.14 -8.65
CA LEU A 74 -8.20 -20.68 -9.67
C LEU A 74 -6.75 -20.56 -9.19
N GLU A 75 -6.10 -21.69 -9.01
CA GLU A 75 -4.67 -21.77 -8.69
C GLU A 75 -3.89 -22.16 -9.95
N TYR A 76 -2.72 -21.58 -10.12
CA TYR A 76 -1.79 -21.91 -11.20
C TYR A 76 -0.40 -22.17 -10.63
N SER A 77 0.37 -23.00 -11.32
CA SER A 77 1.68 -23.44 -10.86
C SER A 77 2.64 -22.27 -10.65
N ALA A 78 3.43 -22.33 -9.59
CA ALA A 78 4.58 -21.45 -9.45
C ALA A 78 5.58 -21.68 -10.61
N PRO A 79 6.30 -20.65 -11.05
CA PRO A 79 7.35 -20.80 -12.06
C PRO A 79 8.39 -21.83 -11.63
N GLU A 80 8.85 -22.67 -12.56
CA GLU A 80 9.88 -23.69 -12.29
C GLU A 80 11.21 -23.08 -11.85
N ARG A 81 11.51 -21.85 -12.31
CA ARG A 81 12.73 -21.13 -11.99
C ARG A 81 12.41 -19.89 -11.17
N PRO A 82 13.09 -19.66 -10.04
CA PRO A 82 12.91 -18.44 -9.27
C PRO A 82 13.42 -17.25 -10.08
N GLN A 83 12.69 -16.13 -10.03
CA GLN A 83 13.19 -14.86 -10.53
C GLN A 83 14.23 -14.32 -9.54
N ILE A 84 15.48 -14.17 -9.99
CA ILE A 84 16.56 -13.60 -9.19
C ILE A 84 16.68 -12.12 -9.52
N PHE A 85 16.41 -11.26 -8.53
CA PHE A 85 16.46 -9.81 -8.70
C PHE A 85 17.84 -9.36 -9.21
N LEU A 86 17.85 -8.56 -10.28
CA LEU A 86 19.05 -8.02 -10.95
C LEU A 86 20.05 -9.05 -11.50
N ALA A 87 19.68 -10.33 -11.64
CA ALA A 87 20.59 -11.34 -12.18
C ALA A 87 21.06 -11.01 -13.61
N ASP A 88 20.15 -10.59 -14.49
CA ASP A 88 20.48 -10.24 -15.88
C ASP A 88 21.34 -8.98 -15.97
N PHE A 89 21.00 -7.93 -15.20
CA PHE A 89 21.85 -6.73 -15.10
C PHE A 89 23.24 -7.05 -14.58
N ARG A 90 23.35 -7.96 -13.59
CA ARG A 90 24.65 -8.43 -13.08
C ARG A 90 25.43 -9.22 -14.13
N ALA A 91 24.75 -10.04 -14.92
CA ALA A 91 25.38 -10.89 -15.94
C ALA A 91 25.86 -10.07 -17.15
N ASP A 92 25.04 -9.13 -17.62
CA ASP A 92 25.34 -8.27 -18.76
C ASP A 92 24.60 -6.90 -18.64
N PRO A 93 25.23 -5.91 -17.99
CA PRO A 93 24.61 -4.60 -17.77
C PRO A 93 24.49 -3.74 -19.05
N GLN A 94 25.18 -4.11 -20.13
CA GLN A 94 25.05 -3.39 -21.41
C GLN A 94 23.82 -3.89 -22.17
N ARG A 95 23.57 -5.20 -22.14
CA ARG A 95 22.39 -5.82 -22.74
C ARG A 95 21.13 -5.60 -21.91
N TYR A 96 21.25 -5.59 -20.58
CA TYR A 96 20.14 -5.43 -19.65
C TYR A 96 20.33 -4.19 -18.75
N PRO A 97 20.39 -2.98 -19.32
CA PRO A 97 20.62 -1.76 -18.54
C PRO A 97 19.44 -1.45 -17.62
N LEU A 98 19.71 -0.74 -16.52
CA LEU A 98 18.66 -0.18 -15.67
C LEU A 98 17.95 0.99 -16.37
N SER A 99 16.76 1.37 -15.89
CA SER A 99 15.97 2.49 -16.42
C SER A 99 16.51 3.90 -16.04
N THR A 100 17.71 3.97 -15.49
CA THR A 100 18.44 5.22 -15.17
C THR A 100 19.05 5.85 -16.43
N PRO A 101 19.33 7.17 -16.45
CA PRO A 101 19.99 7.83 -17.58
C PRO A 101 21.29 7.16 -18.06
N SER A 102 22.12 6.67 -17.13
CA SER A 102 23.37 5.97 -17.46
C SER A 102 23.23 4.47 -17.74
N GLY A 103 22.04 3.90 -17.56
CA GLY A 103 21.81 2.45 -17.57
C GLY A 103 22.38 1.68 -16.37
N LYS A 104 22.86 2.36 -15.31
CA LYS A 104 23.59 1.79 -14.17
C LYS A 104 23.03 2.26 -12.83
N ILE A 105 23.53 1.68 -11.74
CA ILE A 105 23.32 2.24 -10.40
C ILE A 105 24.10 3.57 -10.31
N GLU A 106 23.37 4.67 -10.18
CA GLU A 106 23.94 6.02 -10.11
C GLU A 106 24.25 6.39 -8.66
N LEU A 107 25.53 6.37 -8.28
CA LEU A 107 25.98 6.89 -6.98
C LEU A 107 25.88 8.42 -6.89
N PHE A 108 25.90 9.08 -8.06
CA PHE A 108 25.61 10.49 -8.24
C PHE A 108 24.59 10.64 -9.38
N SER A 109 23.45 11.27 -9.09
CA SER A 109 22.40 11.56 -10.06
C SER A 109 22.50 13.01 -10.52
N ALA A 110 22.94 13.20 -11.77
CA ALA A 110 23.00 14.52 -12.40
C ALA A 110 21.60 15.16 -12.53
N THR A 111 20.57 14.34 -12.75
CA THR A 111 19.17 14.79 -12.79
C THR A 111 18.76 15.43 -11.47
N VAL A 112 19.01 14.76 -10.34
CA VAL A 112 18.67 15.29 -9.01
C VAL A 112 19.52 16.52 -8.68
N ALA A 113 20.83 16.47 -8.93
CA ALA A 113 21.71 17.61 -8.70
C ALA A 113 21.29 18.85 -9.51
N GLY A 114 20.77 18.65 -10.73
CA GLY A 114 20.27 19.72 -11.60
C GLY A 114 19.08 20.51 -11.05
N PHE A 115 18.33 19.97 -10.07
CA PHE A 115 17.26 20.71 -9.39
C PHE A 115 17.79 21.78 -8.42
N GLY A 116 19.05 21.68 -7.99
CA GLY A 116 19.68 22.68 -7.11
C GLY A 116 19.15 22.69 -5.67
N TYR A 117 18.47 21.62 -5.22
CA TYR A 117 18.01 21.50 -3.83
C TYR A 117 19.18 21.19 -2.89
N ARG A 118 19.35 22.03 -1.85
CA ARG A 118 20.45 21.87 -0.87
C ARG A 118 20.34 20.55 -0.12
N GLU A 119 19.14 20.20 0.29
CA GLU A 119 18.79 19.00 1.04
C GLU A 119 18.94 17.71 0.21
N CYS A 120 19.02 17.82 -1.12
CA CYS A 120 19.11 16.69 -2.03
C CYS A 120 20.14 16.95 -3.15
N PRO A 121 21.45 16.90 -2.86
CA PRO A 121 22.52 17.30 -3.77
C PRO A 121 22.80 16.30 -4.91
N GLY A 122 21.96 15.28 -5.08
CA GLY A 122 22.13 14.23 -6.09
C GLY A 122 23.05 13.08 -5.68
N HIS A 123 23.52 13.03 -4.43
CA HIS A 123 24.22 11.87 -3.88
C HIS A 123 23.90 11.68 -2.40
N PRO A 124 24.11 10.48 -1.84
CA PRO A 124 23.98 10.26 -0.40
C PRO A 124 24.97 11.15 0.35
N TRP A 125 24.46 11.86 1.37
CA TRP A 125 25.25 12.76 2.19
C TRP A 125 24.62 12.91 3.57
N TRP A 126 25.39 13.45 4.52
CA TRP A 126 24.90 13.78 5.86
C TRP A 126 24.59 15.27 5.96
N ASP A 127 23.33 15.63 6.20
CA ASP A 127 22.92 17.03 6.35
C ASP A 127 23.16 17.52 7.79
N GLU A 128 24.26 18.24 8.00
CA GLU A 128 24.62 18.80 9.31
C GLU A 128 23.59 19.81 9.84
N GLN A 129 22.91 20.56 8.95
CA GLN A 129 21.92 21.55 9.35
C GLN A 129 20.66 20.87 9.88
N GLU A 130 20.19 19.84 9.18
CA GLU A 130 19.06 19.04 9.63
C GLU A 130 19.38 18.29 10.94
N ALA A 131 20.58 17.71 11.05
CA ALA A 131 21.02 17.08 12.29
C ALA A 131 21.10 18.07 13.46
N ALA A 132 21.51 19.33 13.22
CA ALA A 132 21.51 20.38 14.23
C ALA A 132 20.09 20.78 14.65
N ARG A 133 19.17 20.90 13.69
CA ARG A 133 17.75 21.17 13.96
C ARG A 133 17.13 20.08 14.84
N GLN A 134 17.36 18.81 14.50
CA GLN A 134 16.87 17.67 15.28
C GLN A 134 17.42 17.66 16.73
N ARG A 135 18.69 18.05 16.94
CA ARG A 135 19.26 18.19 18.29
C ARG A 135 18.58 19.30 19.10
N GLN A 136 18.25 20.42 18.47
CA GLN A 136 17.52 21.51 19.13
C GLN A 136 16.10 21.08 19.50
N GLU A 137 15.41 20.36 18.60
CA GLU A 137 14.09 19.80 18.88
C GLU A 137 14.14 18.79 20.03
N ALA A 138 15.13 17.89 20.04
CA ALA A 138 15.31 16.92 21.11
C ALA A 138 15.59 17.57 22.47
N ALA A 139 16.22 18.75 22.50
CA ALA A 139 16.43 19.51 23.74
C ALA A 139 15.12 20.07 24.32
N ARG A 140 14.14 20.38 23.45
CA ARG A 140 12.80 20.86 23.85
C ARG A 140 11.82 19.70 24.11
N TRP A 141 11.88 18.67 23.27
CA TRP A 141 10.99 17.51 23.25
C TRP A 141 11.84 16.23 23.30
N PRO A 142 12.20 15.76 24.51
CA PRO A 142 13.22 14.71 24.68
C PRO A 142 12.74 13.30 24.33
N LEU A 143 11.44 13.11 24.04
CA LEU A 143 10.88 11.82 23.65
C LEU A 143 10.60 11.82 22.14
N HIS A 144 11.18 10.84 21.44
CA HIS A 144 10.91 10.63 20.01
C HIS A 144 9.77 9.62 19.84
N LEU A 145 8.68 10.05 19.18
CA LEU A 145 7.55 9.18 18.91
C LEU A 145 7.79 8.35 17.65
N LEU A 146 7.82 7.02 17.81
CA LEU A 146 7.84 6.08 16.68
C LEU A 146 6.41 5.60 16.36
N SER A 147 5.83 6.10 15.27
CA SER A 147 4.50 5.72 14.79
C SER A 147 4.57 4.61 13.73
N SER A 148 5.04 3.42 14.13
CA SER A 148 5.15 2.26 13.25
C SER A 148 3.78 1.69 12.88
N GLN A 149 3.74 0.80 11.87
CA GLN A 149 2.49 0.17 11.45
C GLN A 149 1.90 -0.68 12.59
N PRO A 150 0.58 -0.57 12.83
CA PRO A 150 -0.08 -1.29 13.90
C PRO A 150 -0.14 -2.79 13.62
N ARG A 151 -0.03 -3.61 14.68
CA ARG A 151 -0.06 -5.08 14.57
C ARG A 151 -1.45 -5.68 14.42
N ALA A 152 -2.47 -5.02 14.97
CA ALA A 152 -3.81 -5.57 15.15
C ALA A 152 -4.86 -4.98 14.17
N ARG A 153 -4.42 -4.18 13.21
CA ARG A 153 -5.26 -3.50 12.22
C ARG A 153 -4.46 -3.17 10.97
N LEU A 154 -5.13 -2.90 9.85
CA LEU A 154 -4.48 -2.49 8.60
C LEU A 154 -4.60 -0.98 8.46
N HIS A 155 -3.55 -0.24 8.85
CA HIS A 155 -3.61 1.21 9.00
C HIS A 155 -4.77 1.62 9.94
N SER A 156 -5.80 2.30 9.43
CA SER A 156 -7.03 2.63 10.16
C SER A 156 -8.14 1.60 9.98
N GLN A 157 -8.05 0.71 8.97
CA GLN A 157 -9.05 -0.30 8.72
C GLN A 157 -9.09 -1.29 9.88
N TYR A 158 -10.29 -1.67 10.31
CA TYR A 158 -10.55 -2.55 11.45
C TYR A 158 -10.27 -1.96 12.85
N ASP A 159 -10.00 -0.66 13.00
CA ASP A 159 -9.77 -0.06 14.33
C ASP A 159 -10.97 -0.19 15.29
N HIS A 160 -12.18 -0.23 14.74
CA HIS A 160 -13.42 -0.46 15.49
C HIS A 160 -13.70 -1.95 15.74
N GLY A 161 -12.96 -2.85 15.08
CA GLY A 161 -13.11 -4.30 15.20
C GLY A 161 -12.68 -4.81 16.57
N SER A 162 -13.21 -5.97 16.98
CA SER A 162 -12.94 -6.57 18.28
C SER A 162 -11.45 -6.81 18.53
N VAL A 163 -10.71 -7.26 17.52
CA VAL A 163 -9.27 -7.54 17.60
C VAL A 163 -8.48 -6.27 17.91
N SER A 164 -8.72 -5.18 17.19
CA SER A 164 -8.05 -3.91 17.46
C SER A 164 -8.50 -3.29 18.77
N ARG A 165 -9.79 -3.38 19.12
CA ARG A 165 -10.30 -2.87 20.41
C ARG A 165 -9.72 -3.60 21.61
N ALA A 166 -9.40 -4.89 21.48
CA ALA A 166 -8.79 -5.69 22.55
C ALA A 166 -7.37 -5.23 22.90
N THR A 167 -6.67 -4.51 22.02
CA THR A 167 -5.33 -3.97 22.31
C THR A 167 -5.37 -2.61 23.00
N LYS A 168 -6.55 -2.00 23.15
CA LYS A 168 -6.70 -0.64 23.68
C LYS A 168 -6.71 -0.65 25.21
N ILE A 169 -6.03 0.31 25.81
CA ILE A 169 -6.03 0.54 27.26
C ILE A 169 -7.15 1.52 27.57
N GLN A 170 -8.20 1.07 28.27
CA GLN A 170 -9.38 1.89 28.57
C GLN A 170 -10.00 2.57 27.31
N GLY A 171 -9.96 1.89 26.16
CA GLY A 171 -10.48 2.42 24.90
C GLY A 171 -9.56 3.45 24.21
N ARG A 172 -8.31 3.58 24.64
CA ARG A 172 -7.27 4.43 24.04
C ARG A 172 -6.14 3.61 23.44
N GLU A 173 -5.49 4.18 22.44
CA GLU A 173 -4.35 3.53 21.79
C GLU A 173 -3.19 3.38 22.79
N PRO A 174 -2.57 2.19 22.89
CA PRO A 174 -1.44 2.01 23.79
C PRO A 174 -0.21 2.77 23.30
N LEU A 175 0.46 3.46 24.22
CA LEU A 175 1.78 4.03 24.01
C LEU A 175 2.82 3.18 24.73
N TRP A 176 3.85 2.77 24.01
CA TRP A 176 4.97 2.01 24.56
C TRP A 176 6.10 2.98 24.94
N MET A 177 6.55 2.91 26.19
CA MET A 177 7.59 3.79 26.74
C MET A 177 8.59 2.95 27.53
N HIS A 178 9.86 3.35 27.50
CA HIS A 178 10.88 2.72 28.33
C HIS A 178 10.56 2.93 29.83
N PRO A 179 10.76 1.93 30.72
CA PRO A 179 10.38 2.05 32.14
C PRO A 179 10.99 3.25 32.85
N SER A 180 12.25 3.60 32.58
CA SER A 180 12.91 4.76 33.18
C SER A 180 12.27 6.09 32.76
N ASP A 181 11.81 6.20 31.52
CA ASP A 181 11.13 7.40 31.02
C ASP A 181 9.74 7.57 31.61
N ALA A 182 9.04 6.45 31.81
CA ALA A 182 7.74 6.40 32.48
C ALA A 182 7.88 6.81 33.95
N GLN A 183 8.86 6.23 34.66
CA GLN A 183 9.13 6.53 36.06
C GLN A 183 9.48 8.01 36.27
N ALA A 184 10.33 8.60 35.42
CA ALA A 184 10.70 10.01 35.51
C ALA A 184 9.51 10.98 35.33
N ARG A 185 8.36 10.47 34.87
CA ARG A 185 7.13 11.23 34.59
C ARG A 185 5.94 10.75 35.43
N ASP A 186 6.18 9.91 36.44
CA ASP A 186 5.16 9.29 37.28
C ASP A 186 4.06 8.51 36.50
N ILE A 187 4.41 8.01 35.31
CA ILE A 187 3.52 7.21 34.46
C ILE A 187 3.60 5.73 34.88
N ARG A 188 2.45 5.12 35.10
CA ARG A 188 2.32 3.69 35.43
C ARG A 188 1.61 2.93 34.32
N GLU A 189 1.79 1.62 34.28
CA GLU A 189 1.03 0.76 33.36
C GLU A 189 -0.48 0.98 33.53
N GLY A 190 -1.20 1.05 32.40
CA GLY A 190 -2.64 1.29 32.38
C GLY A 190 -3.05 2.76 32.59
N SER A 191 -2.10 3.67 32.85
CA SER A 191 -2.38 5.11 32.95
C SER A 191 -2.91 5.64 31.62
N VAL A 192 -3.91 6.52 31.69
CA VAL A 192 -4.43 7.25 30.54
C VAL A 192 -3.99 8.70 30.70
N GLY A 193 -3.28 9.22 29.71
CA GLY A 193 -2.83 10.60 29.66
C GLY A 193 -3.19 11.24 28.32
N GLU A 194 -3.08 12.56 28.26
CA GLU A 194 -3.17 13.35 27.04
C GLU A 194 -1.78 13.80 26.62
N SER A 195 -1.50 13.79 25.32
CA SER A 195 -0.31 14.46 24.78
C SER A 195 -0.60 15.96 24.77
N LEU A 196 0.04 16.73 25.65
CA LEU A 196 0.05 18.20 25.60
C LEU A 196 0.99 18.71 24.50
#